data_AF-Q0C468-F1
#
_entry.id   AF-Q0C468-F1
#
_cell.length_a   1.000
_cell.length_b   1.000
_cell.length_c   1.000
_cell.angle_alpha   90.00
_cell.angle_beta   90.00
_cell.angle_gamma   90.00
#
_symmetry.space_group_name_H-M   'P 1'
#
loop_
_entity.id
_entity.type
_entity.pdbx_description
1 polymer ?
#
loop_
_entity_poly.entity_id
_entity_poly.type
_entity_poly.pdbx_seq_one_letter_code
_entity_poly.pdbx_strand_id
1 'polypeptide(L)'
;MRMAIVAGAFAFALTACGGTGGAKASMVKSCTDAGEEAEMCNCIADGLEESLDPKTFNTVAKAMAQGEEKGGEAIESLPAEEQTKIMSAMMSTGMTCAFGGAN
;
A
#
# COMPACT_ATOMS: atom_id res chain seq x y z
N MET A 1 -22.42 41.62 -2.29
CA MET A 1 -21.61 41.36 -1.09
C MET A 1 -22.33 40.36 -0.20
N ARG A 2 -21.77 39.15 -0.07
CA ARG A 2 -21.81 38.27 1.11
C ARG A 2 -21.01 37.01 0.77
N MET A 3 -20.00 36.78 1.59
CA MET A 3 -18.97 35.75 1.50
C MET A 3 -19.54 34.37 1.79
N ALA A 4 -19.00 33.33 1.14
CA ALA A 4 -18.78 32.03 1.77
C ALA A 4 -17.66 31.29 1.03
N ILE A 5 -16.50 31.28 1.67
CA ILE A 5 -15.36 30.41 1.40
C ILE A 5 -15.83 28.96 1.61
N VAL A 6 -15.72 28.12 0.59
CA VAL A 6 -15.61 26.68 0.79
C VAL A 6 -14.26 26.26 0.22
N ALA A 7 -13.33 26.11 1.15
CA ALA A 7 -12.13 25.32 0.97
C ALA A 7 -12.54 23.92 0.49
N GLY A 8 -11.93 23.48 -0.60
CA GLY A 8 -12.19 22.18 -1.20
C GLY A 8 -11.17 21.87 -2.27
N ALA A 9 -9.90 22.07 -1.95
CA ALA A 9 -8.82 21.45 -2.69
C ALA A 9 -8.94 19.93 -2.51
N PHE A 10 -9.58 19.25 -3.46
CA PHE A 10 -9.14 17.92 -3.86
C PHE A 10 -8.96 17.96 -5.36
N ALA A 11 -7.78 18.45 -5.72
CA ALA A 11 -7.18 18.20 -7.01
C ALA A 11 -7.30 16.69 -7.29
N PHE A 12 -8.19 16.35 -8.22
CA PHE A 12 -8.13 15.11 -8.97
C PHE A 12 -6.91 15.18 -9.91
N ALA A 13 -5.73 15.38 -9.33
CA ALA A 13 -4.47 15.11 -9.96
C ALA A 13 -4.18 13.63 -9.73
N LEU A 14 -4.92 12.78 -10.45
CA LEU A 14 -4.43 11.46 -10.88
C LEU A 14 -3.26 11.64 -11.87
N THR A 15 -2.36 12.57 -11.59
CA THR A 15 -1.01 12.50 -12.11
C THR A 15 -0.41 11.29 -11.45
N ALA A 16 -0.25 10.25 -12.25
CA ALA A 16 0.78 9.25 -12.12
C ALA A 16 2.03 9.85 -11.44
N CYS A 17 2.08 9.79 -10.12
CA CYS A 17 3.29 10.02 -9.36
C CYS A 17 3.78 8.62 -9.01
N GLY A 18 4.36 7.98 -10.02
CA GLY A 18 5.14 6.75 -9.90
C GLY A 18 6.44 7.02 -9.15
N GLY A 19 6.33 7.51 -7.92
CA GLY A 19 7.37 7.46 -6.92
C GLY A 19 6.87 6.54 -5.81
N THR A 20 7.72 5.63 -5.36
CA THR A 20 7.44 4.64 -4.31
C THR A 20 6.66 5.20 -3.11
N GLY A 21 6.84 6.47 -2.76
CA GLY A 21 6.07 7.15 -1.71
C GLY A 21 4.55 7.24 -1.93
N GLY A 22 4.06 7.24 -3.17
CA GLY A 22 2.62 7.21 -3.47
C GLY A 22 1.98 5.82 -3.33
N ALA A 23 2.77 4.77 -3.59
CA ALA A 23 2.37 3.38 -3.42
C ALA A 23 2.16 3.06 -1.93
N LYS A 24 3.12 3.45 -1.07
CA LYS A 24 3.01 3.33 0.39
C LYS A 24 1.77 4.03 0.90
N ALA A 25 1.59 5.31 0.56
CA ALA A 25 0.43 6.09 0.99
C ALA A 25 -0.91 5.47 0.55
N SER A 26 -0.96 4.87 -0.64
CA SER A 26 -2.15 4.16 -1.12
C SER A 26 -2.40 2.87 -0.34
N MET A 27 -1.37 2.09 -0.01
CA MET A 27 -1.51 0.89 0.83
C MET A 27 -2.00 1.24 2.23
N VAL A 28 -1.37 2.23 2.88
CA VAL A 28 -1.74 2.69 4.22
C VAL A 28 -3.19 3.15 4.20
N LYS A 29 -3.57 3.95 3.21
CA LYS A 29 -4.94 4.42 3.07
C LYS A 29 -5.95 3.28 2.87
N SER A 30 -5.68 2.33 1.97
CA SER A 30 -6.59 1.19 1.76
C SER A 30 -6.73 0.32 3.01
N CYS A 31 -5.63 0.12 3.75
CA CYS A 31 -5.63 -0.62 5.00
C CYS A 31 -6.43 0.10 6.09
N THR A 32 -6.25 1.42 6.24
CA THR A 32 -7.04 2.21 7.20
C THR A 32 -8.50 2.30 6.80
N ASP A 33 -8.80 2.42 5.51
CA ASP A 33 -10.18 2.41 4.99
C ASP A 33 -10.86 1.04 5.22
N ALA A 34 -10.10 -0.05 5.36
CA ALA A 34 -10.59 -1.37 5.72
C ALA A 34 -10.90 -1.52 7.24
N GLY A 35 -10.54 -0.52 8.06
CA GLY A 35 -10.81 -0.48 9.50
C GLY A 35 -9.62 -0.80 10.40
N GLU A 36 -8.43 -1.01 9.83
CA GLU A 36 -7.20 -1.24 10.57
C GLU A 36 -6.58 0.07 11.10
N GLU A 37 -5.77 -0.02 12.15
CA GLU A 37 -5.11 1.14 12.74
C GLU A 37 -4.04 1.73 11.81
N ALA A 38 -3.97 3.05 11.74
CA ALA A 38 -3.01 3.75 10.88
C ALA A 38 -1.55 3.38 11.21
N GLU A 39 -1.23 3.08 12.46
CA GLU A 39 0.11 2.63 12.88
C GLU A 39 0.44 1.24 12.32
N MET A 40 -0.52 0.30 12.42
CA MET A 40 -0.39 -1.05 11.87
C MET A 40 -0.26 -1.00 10.34
N CYS A 41 -1.07 -0.18 9.68
CA CYS A 41 -1.00 0.01 8.24
C CYS A 41 0.31 0.63 7.76
N ASN A 42 0.86 1.60 8.51
CA ASN A 42 2.19 2.15 8.22
C ASN A 42 3.28 1.10 8.42
N CYS A 43 3.24 0.34 9.52
CA CYS A 43 4.19 -0.73 9.77
C CYS A 43 4.19 -1.77 8.63
N ILE A 44 3.01 -2.16 8.16
CA ILE A 44 2.89 -3.11 7.04
C ILE A 44 3.48 -2.53 5.75
N ALA A 45 3.15 -1.28 5.45
CA ALA A 45 3.63 -0.63 4.25
C ALA A 45 5.16 -0.39 4.29
N ASP A 46 5.71 -0.01 5.44
CA ASP A 46 7.15 0.16 5.65
C ASP A 46 7.88 -1.19 5.56
N GLY A 47 7.42 -2.22 6.26
CA GLY A 47 8.08 -3.53 6.23
C GLY A 47 8.04 -4.18 4.84
N LEU A 48 6.97 -3.95 4.07
CA LEU A 48 6.91 -4.38 2.67
C LEU A 48 7.82 -3.55 1.76
N GLU A 49 7.98 -2.25 1.99
CA GLU A 49 8.90 -1.40 1.23
C GLU A 49 10.37 -1.74 1.52
N GLU A 50 10.69 -2.15 2.75
CA GLU A 50 12.03 -2.62 3.12
C GLU A 50 12.33 -4.05 2.66
N SER A 51 11.32 -4.93 2.68
CA SER A 51 11.49 -6.35 2.32
C SER A 51 11.43 -6.61 0.82
N LEU A 52 10.75 -5.74 0.06
CA LEU A 52 10.55 -5.91 -1.39
C LEU A 52 11.30 -4.83 -2.16
N ASP A 53 11.82 -5.21 -3.32
CA ASP A 53 12.36 -4.23 -4.26
C ASP A 53 11.27 -3.22 -4.67
N PRO A 54 11.62 -1.93 -4.93
CA PRO A 54 10.65 -0.87 -5.17
C PRO A 54 9.66 -1.16 -6.31
N LYS A 55 10.09 -1.99 -7.28
CA LYS A 55 9.28 -2.44 -8.41
C LYS A 55 8.22 -3.46 -7.97
N THR A 56 8.59 -4.42 -7.13
CA THR A 56 7.71 -5.43 -6.57
C THR A 56 6.73 -4.80 -5.59
N PHE A 57 7.22 -3.91 -4.71
CA PHE A 57 6.38 -3.12 -3.81
C PHE A 57 5.32 -2.29 -4.56
N ASN A 58 5.71 -1.55 -5.61
CA ASN A 58 4.76 -0.80 -6.44
C ASN A 58 3.72 -1.71 -7.11
N THR A 59 4.12 -2.93 -7.49
CA THR A 59 3.22 -3.89 -8.13
C THR A 59 2.17 -4.39 -7.14
N VAL A 60 2.59 -4.72 -5.91
CA VAL A 60 1.69 -5.10 -4.81
C VAL A 60 0.76 -3.96 -4.44
N ALA A 61 1.29 -2.73 -4.28
CA ALA A 61 0.47 -1.57 -3.96
C ALA A 61 -0.57 -1.26 -5.06
N LYS A 62 -0.20 -1.39 -6.34
CA LYS A 62 -1.14 -1.28 -7.46
C LYS A 62 -2.16 -2.41 -7.43
N ALA A 63 -1.74 -3.63 -7.17
CA ALA A 63 -2.62 -4.78 -7.09
C ALA A 63 -3.69 -4.56 -6.01
N MET A 64 -3.30 -4.13 -4.80
CA MET A 64 -4.26 -3.82 -3.73
C MET A 64 -5.19 -2.66 -4.10
N ALA A 65 -4.70 -1.64 -4.79
CA ALA A 65 -5.53 -0.52 -5.26
C ALA A 65 -6.51 -0.91 -6.37
N GLN A 66 -6.22 -1.98 -7.13
CA GLN A 66 -7.09 -2.51 -8.17
C GLN A 66 -8.16 -3.47 -7.63
N GLY A 67 -8.09 -3.84 -6.35
CA GLY A 67 -8.99 -4.79 -5.69
C GLY A 67 -8.53 -6.24 -5.83
N GLU A 68 -9.07 -7.14 -5.00
CA GLU A 68 -8.63 -8.55 -4.92
C GLU A 68 -8.65 -9.29 -6.27
N GLU A 69 -9.64 -9.03 -7.13
CA GLU A 69 -9.77 -9.70 -8.43
C GLU A 69 -8.62 -9.35 -9.38
N LYS A 70 -8.46 -8.07 -9.71
CA LYS A 70 -7.42 -7.60 -10.66
C LYS A 70 -6.03 -7.56 -10.03
N GLY A 71 -5.96 -7.34 -8.72
CA GLY A 71 -4.72 -7.39 -7.96
C GLY A 71 -4.19 -8.80 -7.81
N GLY A 72 -5.08 -9.77 -7.57
CA GLY A 72 -4.76 -11.18 -7.56
C GLY A 72 -4.16 -11.61 -8.90
N GLU A 73 -4.81 -11.30 -10.01
CA GLU A 73 -4.29 -11.59 -11.36
C GLU A 73 -2.93 -10.92 -11.61
N ALA A 74 -2.73 -9.68 -11.15
CA ALA A 74 -1.46 -8.98 -11.31
C ALA A 74 -0.32 -9.68 -10.56
N ILE A 75 -0.58 -10.19 -9.35
CA ILE A 75 0.41 -10.94 -8.56
C ILE A 75 0.60 -12.35 -9.14
N GLU A 76 -0.46 -13.04 -9.54
CA GLU A 76 -0.42 -14.38 -10.15
C GLU A 76 0.30 -14.38 -11.51
N SER A 77 0.28 -13.26 -12.23
CA SER A 77 1.03 -13.09 -13.47
C SER A 77 2.55 -12.91 -13.28
N LEU A 78 3.00 -12.66 -12.04
CA LEU A 78 4.42 -12.57 -11.72
C LEU A 78 5.06 -13.97 -11.68
N PRO A 79 6.39 -14.07 -11.90
CA PRO A 79 7.09 -15.33 -11.72
C PRO A 79 6.96 -15.85 -10.28
N ALA A 80 6.96 -17.18 -10.12
CA ALA A 80 6.76 -17.84 -8.83
C ALA A 80 7.74 -17.38 -7.73
N GLU A 81 8.97 -17.01 -8.09
CA GLU A 81 9.94 -16.41 -7.16
C GLU A 81 9.45 -15.08 -6.58
N GLU A 82 8.88 -14.21 -7.40
CA GLU A 82 8.36 -12.91 -6.94
C GLU A 82 7.08 -13.09 -6.12
N GLN A 83 6.20 -14.01 -6.49
CA GLN A 83 5.03 -14.36 -5.69
C GLN A 83 5.44 -14.86 -4.29
N THR A 84 6.44 -15.73 -4.24
CA THR A 84 6.97 -16.26 -2.97
C THR A 84 7.58 -15.15 -2.12
N LYS A 85 8.34 -14.23 -2.73
CA LYS A 85 8.87 -13.05 -2.03
C LYS A 85 7.75 -12.19 -1.46
N ILE A 86 6.76 -11.83 -2.26
CA ILE A 86 5.61 -11.01 -1.84
C ILE A 86 4.89 -11.67 -0.65
N MET A 87 4.58 -12.96 -0.77
CA MET A 87 3.90 -13.71 0.28
C MET A 87 4.75 -13.83 1.55
N SER A 88 6.05 -14.07 1.40
CA SER A 88 6.99 -14.15 2.53
C SER A 88 7.17 -12.80 3.24
N ALA A 89 7.24 -11.70 2.48
CA ALA A 89 7.33 -10.35 3.03
C ALA A 89 6.03 -9.96 3.73
N MET A 90 4.86 -10.21 3.12
CA MET A 90 3.58 -9.92 3.75
C MET A 90 3.37 -10.73 5.04
N MET A 91 3.81 -11.99 5.05
CA MET A 91 3.76 -12.85 6.23
C MET A 91 4.77 -12.43 7.31
N SER A 92 6.01 -12.10 6.94
CA SER A 92 7.03 -11.66 7.89
C SER A 92 6.68 -10.29 8.47
N THR A 93 6.33 -9.33 7.62
CA THR A 93 5.89 -8.00 8.02
C THR A 93 4.60 -8.05 8.82
N GLY A 94 3.62 -8.86 8.41
CA GLY A 94 2.40 -9.07 9.18
C GLY A 94 2.69 -9.59 10.59
N MET A 95 3.60 -10.56 10.73
CA MET A 95 4.04 -11.02 12.04
C MET A 95 4.83 -9.95 12.80
N THR A 96 5.74 -9.22 12.15
CA THR A 96 6.52 -8.15 12.79
C THR A 96 5.63 -6.99 13.23
N CYS A 97 4.57 -6.65 12.51
CA CYS A 97 3.66 -5.58 12.88
C CYS A 97 2.60 -6.03 13.89
N ALA A 98 2.16 -7.30 13.83
CA ALA A 98 1.21 -7.86 14.79
C ALA A 98 1.85 -8.26 16.13
N PHE A 99 3.09 -8.74 16.13
CA PHE A 99 3.81 -9.22 17.33
C PHE A 99 5.00 -8.34 17.73
N GLY A 100 5.50 -7.51 16.82
CA GLY A 100 6.69 -6.67 17.01
C GLY A 100 6.38 -5.18 17.10
N GLY A 101 5.20 -4.81 17.62
CA GLY A 101 4.96 -3.48 18.18
C GLY A 101 5.84 -3.23 19.42
N ALA A 102 7.16 -3.13 19.23
CA ALA A 102 8.15 -2.59 20.15
C ALA A 102 9.55 -2.66 19.49
N ASN A 103 9.89 -1.65 18.67
CA ASN A 103 11.08 -0.80 18.81
C ASN A 103 11.23 0.15 17.62
#